data_AF-A0A2M9A9Y3-F1
#
_entry.id   AF-A0A2M9A9Y3-F1
#
_cell.length_a   1.000
_cell.length_b   1.000
_cell.length_c   1.000
_cell.angle_alpha   90.00
_cell.angle_beta   90.00
_cell.angle_gamma   90.00
#
_symmetry.space_group_name_H-M   'P 1'
#
loop_
_entity.id
_entity.type
_entity.pdbx_description
1 polymer ?
#
loop_
_entity_poly.entity_id
_entity_poly.type
_entity_poly.pdbx_seq_one_letter_code
_entity_poly.pdbx_strand_id
1 'polypeptide(L)'
;MKFAYLGLGAALLLFGCNLFDPSDDVSVDTSDASMMTYEGQNCFRNSEYANAANFFKQAIQKDSTLSEAWLGLSKANLYLYAGNPYNLIHELYADTDIPLMNLDSSEVAKYFKAVNSSLIPLRELIRRDTLTEQDPSLKLSDRSVTYSNFSASHAILEFAYTILRFRYTNSSFIKISINEDRSLSFDLQSLYDQALLDPAVLAQFNASVDSLKGDLTQLFDAVLPAASSSLSNSDLFEIDDSTGKAQILGDDLQSDAETVEKSVSFYKLGDGIDNDGDGCVDEEILDGYDNDGDGYVDEDLRLVPLEVTDTETIVGVGVDSLDHDMNGLKEDKGERILLSNNRFYFAKDFEQLDLDDTSMVNLRHAISLDTDSTHIQYPLKTRQLRIGRCWNNYTQETFKEWFRNR
;
A
#
# COMPACT_ATOMS: atom_id res chain seq x y z
N MET A 1 -17.79 -0.30 -10.55
CA MET A 1 -18.22 -1.71 -10.50
C MET A 1 -18.78 -2.10 -9.13
N LYS A 2 -20.00 -2.61 -9.05
CA LYS A 2 -20.60 -3.12 -7.80
C LYS A 2 -19.87 -4.40 -7.40
N PHE A 3 -19.09 -4.37 -6.32
CA PHE A 3 -18.55 -5.57 -5.72
C PHE A 3 -19.72 -6.51 -5.35
N ALA A 4 -19.67 -7.75 -5.85
CA ALA A 4 -20.70 -8.75 -5.56
C ALA A 4 -20.51 -9.29 -4.13
N TYR A 5 -21.00 -8.54 -3.14
CA TYR A 5 -20.82 -8.75 -1.71
C TYR A 5 -21.51 -9.98 -1.09
N LEU A 6 -22.16 -10.87 -1.85
CA LEU A 6 -23.04 -11.89 -1.26
C LEU A 6 -22.44 -13.29 -1.04
N GLY A 7 -21.22 -13.60 -1.50
CA GLY A 7 -20.70 -14.98 -1.44
C GLY A 7 -19.70 -15.27 -0.31
N LEU A 8 -18.89 -14.30 0.11
CA LEU A 8 -17.72 -14.57 0.95
C LEU A 8 -18.06 -14.90 2.42
N GLY A 9 -19.16 -14.31 2.94
CA GLY A 9 -19.60 -14.54 4.32
C GLY A 9 -20.06 -15.97 4.61
N ALA A 10 -20.41 -16.75 3.58
CA ALA A 10 -20.83 -18.13 3.73
C ALA A 10 -19.66 -19.13 3.66
N ALA A 11 -18.60 -18.81 2.91
CA ALA A 11 -17.41 -19.67 2.78
C ALA A 11 -16.49 -19.63 4.02
N LEU A 12 -16.52 -18.53 4.78
CA LEU A 12 -15.75 -18.36 6.02
C LEU A 12 -16.31 -19.14 7.23
N LEU A 13 -17.55 -19.66 7.14
CA LEU A 13 -18.24 -20.32 8.25
C LEU A 13 -18.02 -21.84 8.29
N LEU A 14 -17.30 -22.39 7.32
CA LEU A 14 -17.25 -23.83 7.09
C LEU A 14 -15.81 -24.28 6.83
N PHE A 15 -15.20 -24.77 7.92
CA PHE A 15 -14.15 -25.80 7.98
C PHE A 15 -12.66 -25.40 8.05
N GLY A 16 -11.97 -26.08 8.98
CA GLY A 16 -10.54 -26.42 8.97
C GLY A 16 -9.55 -25.34 9.39
N CYS A 17 -9.01 -25.42 10.62
CA CYS A 17 -7.80 -24.72 11.11
C CYS A 17 -7.56 -23.26 10.65
N ASN A 18 -8.60 -22.43 10.52
CA ASN A 18 -8.44 -21.02 10.15
C ASN A 18 -7.90 -20.17 11.32
N LEU A 19 -7.24 -19.03 11.02
CA LEU A 19 -6.75 -18.07 12.03
C LEU A 19 -7.87 -17.62 13.01
N PHE A 20 -9.12 -17.72 12.56
CA PHE A 20 -10.30 -17.27 13.24
C PHE A 20 -11.00 -18.35 14.10
N ASP A 21 -10.56 -19.62 14.05
CA ASP A 21 -11.23 -20.75 14.73
C ASP A 21 -10.26 -21.56 15.64
N PRO A 22 -10.64 -21.97 16.87
CA PRO A 22 -9.84 -22.88 17.72
C PRO A 22 -9.62 -24.28 17.11
N SER A 23 -8.45 -24.89 17.36
CA SER A 23 -8.10 -26.25 16.90
C SER A 23 -8.50 -27.36 17.90
N ASP A 24 -8.72 -28.57 17.38
CA ASP A 24 -9.29 -29.72 18.11
C ASP A 24 -8.32 -30.88 18.44
N ASP A 25 -7.01 -30.78 18.19
CA ASP A 25 -6.11 -31.93 18.36
C ASP A 25 -5.66 -32.18 19.82
N VAL A 26 -5.57 -33.46 20.20
CA VAL A 26 -5.35 -33.95 21.58
C VAL A 26 -4.36 -35.13 21.56
N SER A 27 -3.06 -34.86 21.66
CA SER A 27 -2.08 -35.87 22.07
C SER A 27 -1.00 -35.25 22.97
N VAL A 28 -0.68 -35.91 24.09
CA VAL A 28 0.11 -35.29 25.17
C VAL A 28 1.14 -36.25 25.78
N ASP A 29 2.41 -35.81 25.79
CA ASP A 29 3.46 -36.19 26.74
C ASP A 29 3.83 -34.96 27.61
N THR A 30 4.18 -35.17 28.88
CA THR A 30 3.87 -34.27 30.02
C THR A 30 4.94 -33.25 30.42
N SER A 31 6.04 -33.11 29.68
CA SER A 31 7.10 -32.10 29.97
C SER A 31 7.61 -31.32 28.75
N ASP A 32 6.99 -31.54 27.60
CA ASP A 32 7.53 -31.21 26.28
C ASP A 32 6.88 -29.94 25.68
N ALA A 33 7.49 -29.41 24.62
CA ALA A 33 6.98 -28.28 23.85
C ALA A 33 5.53 -28.50 23.38
N SER A 34 5.15 -29.74 23.05
CA SER A 34 3.77 -30.11 22.68
C SER A 34 2.74 -29.88 23.79
N MET A 35 3.11 -30.09 25.07
CA MET A 35 2.23 -29.75 26.20
C MET A 35 2.03 -28.23 26.30
N MET A 36 3.07 -27.44 26.05
CA MET A 36 2.95 -25.98 26.06
C MET A 36 2.07 -25.50 24.91
N THR A 37 2.14 -26.14 23.74
CA THR A 37 1.20 -25.90 22.63
C THR A 37 -0.24 -26.21 23.05
N TYR A 38 -0.46 -27.35 23.70
CA TYR A 38 -1.78 -27.76 24.21
C TYR A 38 -2.34 -26.78 25.25
N GLU A 39 -1.55 -26.38 26.25
CA GLU A 39 -1.96 -25.37 27.23
C GLU A 39 -2.24 -24.01 26.58
N GLY A 40 -1.48 -23.66 25.54
CA GLY A 40 -1.75 -22.49 24.69
C GLY A 40 -3.13 -22.55 24.03
N GLN A 41 -3.47 -23.68 23.42
CA GLN A 41 -4.78 -23.91 22.80
C GLN A 41 -5.92 -23.91 23.84
N ASN A 42 -5.70 -24.47 25.04
CA ASN A 42 -6.68 -24.44 26.13
C ASN A 42 -6.94 -23.02 26.62
N CYS A 43 -5.88 -22.25 26.88
CA CYS A 43 -6.00 -20.84 27.24
C CYS A 43 -6.74 -20.06 26.15
N PHE A 44 -6.43 -20.32 24.87
CA PHE A 44 -7.09 -19.66 23.75
C PHE A 44 -8.59 -19.96 23.71
N ARG A 45 -9.00 -21.22 23.89
CA ARG A 45 -10.41 -21.66 23.96
C ARG A 45 -11.16 -21.03 25.12
N ASN A 46 -10.47 -20.75 26.23
CA ASN A 46 -11.02 -20.06 27.40
C ASN A 46 -10.96 -18.52 27.30
N SER A 47 -10.64 -17.96 26.11
CA SER A 47 -10.45 -16.53 25.88
C SER A 47 -9.34 -15.87 26.72
N GLU A 48 -8.40 -16.66 27.25
CA GLU A 48 -7.23 -16.20 27.98
C GLU A 48 -6.05 -15.92 27.03
N TYR A 49 -6.25 -15.00 26.08
CA TYR A 49 -5.33 -14.81 24.94
C TYR A 49 -3.90 -14.43 25.33
N ALA A 50 -3.72 -13.68 26.43
CA ALA A 50 -2.39 -13.35 26.93
C ALA A 50 -1.64 -14.59 27.45
N ASN A 51 -2.34 -15.46 28.18
CA ASN A 51 -1.79 -16.73 28.67
C ASN A 51 -1.50 -17.66 27.51
N ALA A 52 -2.42 -17.75 26.54
CA ALA A 52 -2.24 -18.52 25.31
C ALA A 52 -0.97 -18.11 24.55
N ALA A 53 -0.80 -16.80 24.30
CA ALA A 53 0.39 -16.27 23.63
C ALA A 53 1.68 -16.60 24.40
N ASN A 54 1.64 -16.55 25.74
CA ASN A 54 2.80 -16.90 26.58
C ASN A 54 3.16 -18.38 26.50
N PHE A 55 2.16 -19.27 26.49
CA PHE A 55 2.38 -20.71 26.34
C PHE A 55 2.94 -21.06 24.96
N PHE A 56 2.39 -20.49 23.88
CA PHE A 56 2.93 -20.70 22.53
C PHE A 56 4.36 -20.17 22.38
N LYS A 57 4.69 -19.02 22.97
CA LYS A 57 6.09 -18.52 23.00
C LYS A 57 7.02 -19.49 23.72
N GLN A 58 6.61 -20.04 24.85
CA GLN A 58 7.41 -21.04 25.57
C GLN A 58 7.56 -22.33 24.78
N ALA A 59 6.50 -22.78 24.09
CA ALA A 59 6.55 -23.94 23.19
C ALA A 59 7.60 -23.71 22.09
N ILE A 60 7.55 -22.58 21.39
CA ILE A 60 8.52 -22.20 20.34
C ILE A 60 9.95 -22.10 20.89
N GLN A 61 10.13 -21.58 22.10
CA GLN A 61 11.45 -21.50 22.73
C GLN A 61 12.03 -22.88 23.05
N LYS A 62 11.19 -23.85 23.41
CA LYS A 62 11.61 -25.23 23.67
C LYS A 62 11.85 -26.01 22.38
N ASP A 63 10.92 -25.90 21.45
CA ASP A 63 10.98 -26.51 20.13
C ASP A 63 10.39 -25.57 19.08
N SER A 64 11.29 -24.89 18.37
CA SER A 64 10.91 -23.96 17.31
C SER A 64 10.40 -24.65 16.04
N THR A 65 10.45 -25.98 15.96
CA THR A 65 9.97 -26.73 14.79
C THR A 65 8.46 -26.93 14.79
N LEU A 66 7.78 -26.75 15.92
CA LEU A 66 6.33 -26.95 16.03
C LEU A 66 5.55 -25.85 15.31
N SER A 67 5.10 -26.12 14.09
CA SER A 67 4.34 -25.16 13.25
C SER A 67 3.02 -24.73 13.90
N GLU A 68 2.34 -25.62 14.61
CA GLU A 68 1.13 -25.30 15.38
C GLU A 68 1.35 -24.24 16.45
N ALA A 69 2.52 -24.21 17.09
CA ALA A 69 2.83 -23.22 18.11
C ALA A 69 3.00 -21.83 17.51
N TRP A 70 3.58 -21.73 16.31
CA TRP A 70 3.67 -20.48 15.56
C TRP A 70 2.31 -19.96 15.09
N LEU A 71 1.48 -20.83 14.52
CA LEU A 71 0.11 -20.47 14.13
C LEU A 71 -0.71 -20.06 15.37
N GLY A 72 -0.61 -20.82 16.46
CA GLY A 72 -1.28 -20.52 17.72
C GLY A 72 -0.85 -19.18 18.31
N LEU A 73 0.45 -18.84 18.26
CA LEU A 73 0.95 -17.53 18.67
C LEU A 73 0.37 -16.40 17.81
N SER A 74 0.29 -16.60 16.49
CA SER A 74 -0.35 -15.65 15.58
C SER A 74 -1.81 -15.39 15.97
N LYS A 75 -2.61 -16.46 16.13
CA LYS A 75 -4.01 -16.39 16.56
C LYS A 75 -4.15 -15.66 17.89
N ALA A 76 -3.37 -16.07 18.89
CA ALA A 76 -3.44 -15.49 20.23
C ALA A 76 -3.10 -13.99 20.23
N ASN A 77 -2.10 -13.57 19.45
CA ASN A 77 -1.77 -12.14 19.31
C ASN A 77 -2.88 -11.34 18.63
N LEU A 78 -3.50 -11.88 17.58
CA LEU A 78 -4.61 -11.21 16.90
C LEU A 78 -5.78 -10.97 17.86
N TYR A 79 -6.22 -12.02 18.56
CA TYR A 79 -7.32 -11.93 19.52
C TYR A 79 -6.98 -11.06 20.75
N LEU A 80 -5.74 -11.14 21.25
CA LEU A 80 -5.29 -10.34 22.39
C LEU A 80 -5.42 -8.83 22.15
N TYR A 81 -5.11 -8.37 20.94
CA TYR A 81 -5.08 -6.94 20.62
C TYR A 81 -6.33 -6.45 19.88
N ALA A 82 -6.91 -7.25 18.98
CA ALA A 82 -8.14 -6.88 18.29
C ALA A 82 -9.39 -7.05 19.19
N GLY A 83 -9.30 -7.88 20.22
CA GLY A 83 -10.45 -8.34 21.00
C GLY A 83 -11.25 -9.35 20.19
N ASN A 84 -12.13 -8.85 19.32
CA ASN A 84 -12.87 -9.67 18.36
C ASN A 84 -12.34 -9.41 16.93
N PRO A 85 -11.55 -10.33 16.35
CA PRO A 85 -11.05 -10.19 14.98
C PRO A 85 -12.15 -10.17 13.91
N TYR A 86 -13.35 -10.66 14.21
CA TYR A 86 -14.49 -10.52 13.30
C TYR A 86 -14.90 -9.06 13.08
N ASN A 87 -14.59 -8.17 14.02
CA ASN A 87 -14.81 -6.74 13.80
C ASN A 87 -13.84 -6.23 12.73
N LEU A 88 -12.56 -6.63 12.77
CA LEU A 88 -11.61 -6.28 11.71
C LEU A 88 -12.08 -6.81 10.34
N ILE A 89 -12.57 -8.05 10.29
CA ILE A 89 -13.20 -8.63 9.10
C ILE A 89 -14.39 -7.76 8.66
N HIS A 90 -15.28 -7.38 9.57
CA HIS A 90 -16.42 -6.54 9.24
C HIS A 90 -15.99 -5.20 8.63
N GLU A 91 -14.97 -4.55 9.18
CA GLU A 91 -14.42 -3.29 8.65
C GLU A 91 -13.67 -3.49 7.32
N LEU A 92 -13.13 -4.69 7.08
CA LEU A 92 -12.58 -5.10 5.79
C LEU A 92 -13.65 -5.32 4.70
N TYR A 93 -14.90 -5.55 5.11
CA TYR A 93 -16.05 -5.80 4.23
C TYR A 93 -17.16 -4.74 4.37
N ALA A 94 -16.87 -3.63 5.07
CA ALA A 94 -17.81 -2.54 5.18
C ALA A 94 -18.12 -2.01 3.77
N ASP A 95 -19.36 -1.58 3.55
CA ASP A 95 -19.81 -0.96 2.29
C ASP A 95 -19.29 0.49 2.24
N THR A 96 -17.97 0.60 2.33
CA THR A 96 -17.14 1.80 2.31
C THR A 96 -16.15 1.63 1.17
N ASP A 97 -15.86 2.69 0.44
CA ASP A 97 -15.17 2.60 -0.85
C ASP A 97 -13.76 1.96 -0.78
N ILE A 98 -13.06 2.02 0.37
CA ILE A 98 -11.85 1.23 0.68
C ILE A 98 -11.95 0.77 2.13
N PRO A 99 -11.71 -0.52 2.41
CA PRO A 99 -11.84 -1.02 3.76
C PRO A 99 -10.84 -0.41 4.76
N LEU A 100 -11.22 -0.34 6.04
CA LEU A 100 -10.40 0.20 7.13
C LEU A 100 -10.05 1.71 7.08
N MET A 101 -10.48 2.45 6.05
CA MET A 101 -10.17 3.87 5.91
C MET A 101 -10.97 4.78 6.84
N ASN A 102 -12.18 4.38 7.24
CA ASN A 102 -13.06 5.20 8.09
C ASN A 102 -12.83 5.01 9.59
N LEU A 103 -11.89 4.16 9.99
CA LEU A 103 -11.58 3.92 11.41
C LEU A 103 -11.01 5.17 12.07
N ASP A 104 -11.34 5.40 13.32
CA ASP A 104 -10.70 6.48 14.09
C ASP A 104 -9.23 6.13 14.43
N SER A 105 -8.43 7.13 14.85
CA SER A 105 -7.00 6.91 15.12
C SER A 105 -6.75 5.88 16.25
N SER A 106 -7.68 5.72 17.19
CA SER A 106 -7.59 4.72 18.27
C SER A 106 -7.82 3.31 17.74
N GLU A 107 -8.78 3.16 16.82
CA GLU A 107 -9.10 1.90 16.14
C GLU A 107 -7.98 1.51 15.18
N VAL A 108 -7.43 2.46 14.42
CA VAL A 108 -6.23 2.25 13.59
C VAL A 108 -5.08 1.72 14.44
N ALA A 109 -4.76 2.37 15.55
CA ALA A 109 -3.69 1.94 16.44
C ALA A 109 -3.93 0.54 17.01
N LYS A 110 -5.18 0.25 17.41
CA LYS A 110 -5.59 -1.06 17.93
C LYS A 110 -5.42 -2.16 16.88
N TYR A 111 -6.01 -1.99 15.69
CA TYR A 111 -5.97 -3.01 14.66
C TYR A 111 -4.59 -3.14 14.04
N PHE A 112 -3.85 -2.05 13.83
CA PHE A 112 -2.47 -2.11 13.37
C PHE A 112 -1.61 -2.95 14.32
N LYS A 113 -1.70 -2.71 15.63
CA LYS A 113 -0.99 -3.50 16.63
C LYS A 113 -1.37 -4.98 16.58
N ALA A 114 -2.66 -5.28 16.42
CA ALA A 114 -3.17 -6.64 16.35
C ALA A 114 -2.66 -7.40 15.12
N VAL A 115 -2.82 -6.80 13.94
CA VAL A 115 -2.38 -7.37 12.66
C VAL A 115 -0.87 -7.53 12.63
N ASN A 116 -0.11 -6.49 12.98
CA ASN A 116 1.36 -6.55 13.01
C ASN A 116 1.86 -7.65 13.96
N SER A 117 1.27 -7.76 15.16
CA SER A 117 1.66 -8.79 16.13
C SER A 117 1.30 -10.21 15.69
N SER A 118 0.26 -10.36 14.85
CA SER A 118 -0.15 -11.63 14.26
C SER A 118 0.74 -12.03 13.07
N LEU A 119 1.12 -11.08 12.22
CA LEU A 119 1.94 -11.35 11.03
C LEU A 119 3.37 -11.77 11.37
N ILE A 120 3.98 -11.25 12.45
CA ILE A 120 5.35 -11.61 12.84
C ILE A 120 5.56 -13.13 12.95
N PRO A 121 4.82 -13.87 13.80
CA PRO A 121 4.98 -15.32 13.89
C PRO A 121 4.51 -16.05 12.62
N LEU A 122 3.56 -15.49 11.87
CA LEU A 122 3.03 -16.12 10.65
C LEU A 122 4.04 -16.08 9.49
N ARG A 123 4.68 -14.93 9.25
CA ARG A 123 5.75 -14.76 8.27
C ARG A 123 6.95 -15.65 8.60
N GLU A 124 7.29 -15.77 9.88
CA GLU A 124 8.37 -16.66 10.33
C GLU A 124 8.01 -18.15 10.10
N LEU A 125 6.76 -18.56 10.35
CA LEU A 125 6.29 -19.91 10.02
C LEU A 125 6.44 -20.19 8.52
N ILE A 126 5.93 -19.29 7.66
CA ILE A 126 6.06 -19.43 6.19
C ILE A 126 7.52 -19.58 5.79
N ARG A 127 8.40 -18.71 6.29
CA ARG A 127 9.84 -18.75 5.99
C ARG A 127 10.47 -20.10 6.37
N ARG A 128 10.14 -20.62 7.56
CA ARG A 128 10.68 -21.89 8.08
C ARG A 128 10.15 -23.08 7.30
N ASP A 129 8.88 -23.07 6.94
CA ASP A 129 8.26 -24.09 6.09
C ASP A 129 8.94 -24.13 4.72
N THR A 130 9.07 -22.98 4.05
CA THR A 130 9.70 -22.87 2.73
C THR A 130 11.13 -23.40 2.75
N LEU A 131 11.93 -23.01 3.75
CA LEU A 131 13.31 -23.49 3.87
C LEU A 131 13.38 -25.00 4.14
N THR A 132 12.47 -25.54 4.96
CA THR A 132 12.41 -26.98 5.22
C THR A 132 11.97 -27.76 3.98
N GLU A 133 11.15 -27.17 3.11
CA GLU A 133 10.79 -27.77 1.82
C GLU A 133 11.98 -27.86 0.87
N GLN A 134 12.73 -26.76 0.77
CA GLN A 134 13.87 -26.63 -0.13
C GLN A 134 15.04 -27.50 0.34
N ASP A 135 15.26 -27.59 1.65
CA ASP A 135 16.26 -28.44 2.26
C ASP A 135 15.70 -29.13 3.52
N PRO A 136 15.15 -30.36 3.37
CA PRO A 136 14.61 -31.14 4.49
C PRO A 136 15.64 -31.46 5.58
N SER A 137 16.94 -31.30 5.33
CA SER A 137 17.98 -31.52 6.34
C SER A 137 18.00 -30.42 7.41
N LEU A 138 17.50 -29.22 7.10
CA LEU A 138 17.45 -28.07 8.02
C LEU A 138 16.46 -28.28 9.18
N LYS A 139 15.40 -29.08 8.96
CA LYS A 139 14.37 -29.41 9.96
C LYS A 139 13.89 -28.19 10.76
N LEU A 140 13.60 -27.07 10.09
CA LEU A 140 13.17 -25.84 10.75
C LEU A 140 11.68 -25.86 11.11
N SER A 141 10.89 -26.71 10.47
CA SER A 141 9.47 -26.90 10.73
C SER A 141 9.11 -28.38 10.66
N ASP A 142 8.18 -28.82 11.51
CA ASP A 142 7.53 -30.12 11.45
C ASP A 142 6.51 -30.21 10.30
N ARG A 143 6.13 -29.06 9.72
CA ARG A 143 5.15 -28.90 8.64
C ARG A 143 3.82 -29.60 8.94
N SER A 144 3.45 -29.74 10.21
CA SER A 144 2.12 -30.24 10.62
C SER A 144 1.02 -29.26 10.23
N VAL A 145 1.33 -27.97 10.31
CA VAL A 145 0.62 -26.86 9.70
C VAL A 145 1.52 -26.25 8.63
N THR A 146 0.96 -26.03 7.44
CA THR A 146 1.66 -25.47 6.28
C THR A 146 0.94 -24.24 5.75
N TYR A 147 1.57 -23.49 4.84
CA TYR A 147 0.98 -22.28 4.26
C TYR A 147 -0.43 -22.48 3.69
N SER A 148 -0.73 -23.64 3.08
CA SER A 148 -2.07 -23.92 2.54
C SER A 148 -3.16 -23.95 3.61
N ASN A 149 -2.82 -24.25 4.88
CA ASN A 149 -3.77 -24.26 5.99
C ASN A 149 -4.25 -22.85 6.36
N PHE A 150 -3.51 -21.79 6.02
CA PHE A 150 -3.81 -20.43 6.48
C PHE A 150 -3.58 -19.35 5.41
N SER A 151 -3.36 -19.73 4.15
CA SER A 151 -2.96 -18.81 3.08
C SER A 151 -3.96 -17.67 2.83
N ALA A 152 -5.27 -17.97 2.87
CA ALA A 152 -6.32 -16.96 2.73
C ALA A 152 -6.32 -15.97 3.90
N SER A 153 -6.19 -16.46 5.14
CA SER A 153 -6.11 -15.60 6.33
C SER A 153 -4.85 -14.73 6.31
N HIS A 154 -3.72 -15.28 5.85
CA HIS A 154 -2.47 -14.54 5.67
C HIS A 154 -2.64 -13.40 4.66
N ALA A 155 -3.20 -13.66 3.48
CA ALA A 155 -3.42 -12.64 2.46
C ALA A 155 -4.30 -11.49 2.97
N ILE A 156 -5.38 -11.80 3.69
CA ILE A 156 -6.26 -10.79 4.30
C ILE A 156 -5.50 -9.94 5.33
N LEU A 157 -4.69 -10.57 6.19
CA LEU A 157 -3.90 -9.84 7.18
C LEU A 157 -2.82 -8.98 6.54
N GLU A 158 -2.16 -9.45 5.49
CA GLU A 158 -1.17 -8.67 4.73
C GLU A 158 -1.81 -7.43 4.10
N PHE A 159 -2.98 -7.58 3.46
CA PHE A 159 -3.74 -6.45 2.95
C PHE A 159 -4.13 -5.46 4.05
N ALA A 160 -4.68 -5.96 5.16
CA ALA A 160 -5.03 -5.12 6.30
C ALA A 160 -3.81 -4.40 6.88
N TYR A 161 -2.65 -5.07 6.95
CA TYR A 161 -1.39 -4.50 7.41
C TYR A 161 -0.95 -3.33 6.53
N THR A 162 -0.99 -3.50 5.21
CA THR A 162 -0.60 -2.47 4.24
C THR A 162 -1.39 -1.17 4.49
N ILE A 163 -2.72 -1.26 4.57
CA ILE A 163 -3.58 -0.10 4.80
C ILE A 163 -3.36 0.47 6.22
N LEU A 164 -3.39 -0.38 7.26
CA LEU A 164 -3.30 0.07 8.65
C LEU A 164 -1.94 0.67 8.98
N ARG A 165 -0.84 0.17 8.40
CA ARG A 165 0.50 0.73 8.59
C ARG A 165 0.59 2.14 8.01
N PHE A 166 0.10 2.32 6.79
CA PHE A 166 0.06 3.62 6.14
C PHE A 166 -0.76 4.61 6.97
N ARG A 167 -1.98 4.22 7.37
CA ARG A 167 -2.82 5.04 8.26
C ARG A 167 -2.15 5.32 9.59
N TYR A 168 -1.60 4.32 10.27
CA TYR A 168 -0.95 4.50 11.56
C TYR A 168 0.21 5.50 11.50
N THR A 169 1.01 5.44 10.43
CA THR A 169 2.16 6.33 10.20
C THR A 169 1.74 7.78 9.96
N ASN A 170 0.56 8.00 9.35
CA ASN A 170 0.06 9.32 8.92
C ASN A 170 -1.11 9.87 9.76
N SER A 171 -1.65 9.07 10.70
CA SER A 171 -2.93 9.30 11.39
C SER A 171 -3.01 10.59 12.22
N SER A 172 -1.88 11.23 12.51
CA SER A 172 -1.84 12.51 13.22
C SER A 172 -2.04 13.73 12.30
N PHE A 173 -1.93 13.57 10.98
CA PHE A 173 -1.86 14.72 10.09
C PHE A 173 -2.53 14.59 8.72
N ILE A 174 -2.95 13.38 8.30
CA ILE A 174 -3.62 13.17 7.00
C ILE A 174 -4.93 12.43 7.21
N LYS A 175 -6.02 13.02 6.74
CA LYS A 175 -7.25 12.26 6.47
C LYS A 175 -7.15 11.69 5.06
N ILE A 176 -7.57 10.45 4.89
CA ILE A 176 -7.62 9.82 3.58
C ILE A 176 -9.09 9.59 3.30
N SER A 177 -9.55 10.08 2.16
CA SER A 177 -10.91 9.93 1.65
C SER A 177 -10.88 9.26 0.28
N ILE A 178 -12.06 8.91 -0.22
CA ILE A 178 -12.22 8.33 -1.54
C ILE A 178 -13.29 9.16 -2.22
N ASN A 179 -12.99 9.57 -3.44
CA ASN A 179 -13.90 10.36 -4.24
C ASN A 179 -14.97 9.45 -4.87
N GLU A 180 -16.03 10.03 -5.43
CA GLU A 180 -17.13 9.26 -6.04
C GLU A 180 -16.66 8.36 -7.22
N ASP A 181 -15.52 8.71 -7.83
CA ASP A 181 -14.86 7.97 -8.92
C ASP A 181 -13.93 6.85 -8.43
N ARG A 182 -13.78 6.69 -7.11
CA ARG A 182 -12.93 5.70 -6.43
C ARG A 182 -11.44 5.97 -6.51
N SER A 183 -11.03 7.18 -6.89
CA SER A 183 -9.68 7.67 -6.64
C SER A 183 -9.46 7.89 -5.14
N LEU A 184 -8.24 7.63 -4.69
CA LEU A 184 -7.83 7.83 -3.31
C LEU A 184 -7.47 9.32 -3.15
N SER A 185 -8.20 10.05 -2.33
CA SER A 185 -7.90 11.45 -2.02
C SER A 185 -7.24 11.57 -0.66
N PHE A 186 -6.17 12.33 -0.60
CA PHE A 186 -5.55 12.72 0.65
C PHE A 186 -6.09 14.10 1.03
N ASP A 187 -6.34 14.35 2.32
CA ASP A 187 -6.50 15.69 2.86
C ASP A 187 -5.12 16.33 2.90
N LEU A 188 -4.67 16.68 1.70
CA LEU A 188 -3.39 17.31 1.45
C LEU A 188 -3.33 18.67 2.13
N GLN A 189 -4.47 19.28 2.50
CA GLN A 189 -4.49 20.60 3.15
C GLN A 189 -3.96 20.51 4.56
N SER A 190 -4.45 19.53 5.33
CA SER A 190 -3.94 19.26 6.66
C SER A 190 -2.45 18.88 6.64
N LEU A 191 -2.01 18.16 5.60
CA LEU A 191 -0.62 17.79 5.40
C LEU A 191 0.24 19.01 5.06
N TYR A 192 -0.20 19.81 4.11
CA TYR A 192 0.46 21.01 3.61
C TYR A 192 0.65 22.04 4.72
N ASP A 193 -0.41 22.34 5.49
CA ASP A 193 -0.35 23.28 6.62
C ASP A 193 0.67 22.84 7.68
N GLN A 194 0.81 21.53 7.90
CA GLN A 194 1.77 20.98 8.85
C GLN A 194 3.18 20.92 8.28
N ALA A 195 3.34 20.61 7.00
CA ALA A 195 4.62 20.58 6.33
C ALA A 195 5.26 21.98 6.21
N LEU A 196 4.44 23.04 6.11
CA LEU A 196 4.91 24.43 6.22
C LEU A 196 5.50 24.75 7.61
N LEU A 197 5.03 24.08 8.66
CA LEU A 197 5.49 24.29 10.04
C LEU A 197 6.66 23.38 10.42
N ASP A 198 6.66 22.15 9.92
CA ASP A 198 7.68 21.14 10.17
C ASP A 198 8.00 20.35 8.89
N PRO A 199 9.11 20.67 8.20
CA PRO A 199 9.54 19.96 7.00
C PRO A 199 9.78 18.45 7.20
N ALA A 200 9.96 17.98 8.44
CA ALA A 200 10.11 16.56 8.73
C ALA A 200 8.83 15.76 8.44
N VAL A 201 7.65 16.42 8.48
CA VAL A 201 6.36 15.80 8.15
C VAL A 201 6.33 15.33 6.69
N LEU A 202 6.92 16.11 5.78
CA LEU A 202 6.99 15.77 4.36
C LEU A 202 7.89 14.55 4.13
N ALA A 203 9.08 14.54 4.74
CA ALA A 203 9.97 13.37 4.65
C ALA A 203 9.32 12.10 5.23
N GLN A 204 8.56 12.23 6.30
CA GLN A 204 7.79 11.11 6.88
C GLN A 204 6.68 10.63 5.94
N PHE A 205 5.96 11.56 5.31
CA PHE A 205 4.90 11.23 4.37
C PHE A 205 5.45 10.53 3.12
N ASN A 206 6.46 11.09 2.46
CA ASN A 206 7.08 10.48 1.27
C ASN A 206 7.63 9.08 1.59
N ALA A 207 8.25 8.89 2.75
CA ALA A 207 8.71 7.57 3.20
C ALA A 207 7.55 6.59 3.47
N SER A 208 6.38 7.08 3.87
CA SER A 208 5.17 6.28 4.05
C SER A 208 4.55 5.87 2.71
N VAL A 209 4.60 6.74 1.70
CA VAL A 209 4.22 6.45 0.30
C VAL A 209 5.12 5.38 -0.29
N ASP A 210 6.44 5.50 -0.11
CA ASP A 210 7.41 4.46 -0.53
C ASP A 210 7.15 3.11 0.14
N SER A 211 6.84 3.14 1.45
CA SER A 211 6.50 1.93 2.20
C SER A 211 5.20 1.30 1.70
N LEU A 212 4.18 2.12 1.41
CA LEU A 212 2.90 1.66 0.87
C LEU A 212 3.10 1.01 -0.50
N LYS A 213 3.87 1.63 -1.39
CA LYS A 213 4.25 1.05 -2.69
C LYS A 213 4.88 -0.32 -2.52
N GLY A 214 5.94 -0.42 -1.71
CA GLY A 214 6.64 -1.70 -1.49
C GLY A 214 5.75 -2.79 -0.87
N ASP A 215 4.90 -2.43 0.08
CA ASP A 215 3.97 -3.37 0.72
C ASP A 215 2.88 -3.84 -0.28
N LEU A 216 2.39 -2.97 -1.17
CA LEU A 216 1.46 -3.34 -2.25
C LEU A 216 2.13 -4.27 -3.27
N THR A 217 3.32 -3.93 -3.78
CA THR A 217 4.07 -4.81 -4.70
C THR A 217 4.26 -6.20 -4.09
N GLN A 218 4.68 -6.30 -2.83
CA GLN A 218 4.85 -7.58 -2.13
C GLN A 218 3.53 -8.36 -2.01
N LEU A 219 2.41 -7.67 -1.75
CA LEU A 219 1.10 -8.28 -1.66
C LEU A 219 0.68 -8.89 -3.00
N PHE A 220 0.81 -8.13 -4.10
CA PHE A 220 0.32 -8.53 -5.42
C PHE A 220 1.24 -9.51 -6.14
N ASP A 221 2.56 -9.36 -6.02
CA ASP A 221 3.50 -10.20 -6.77
C ASP A 221 3.75 -11.54 -6.08
N ALA A 222 3.64 -11.60 -4.75
CA ALA A 222 4.05 -12.76 -3.98
C ALA A 222 2.92 -13.35 -3.13
N VAL A 223 2.28 -12.54 -2.28
CA VAL A 223 1.35 -13.08 -1.27
C VAL A 223 0.08 -13.62 -1.92
N LEU A 224 -0.56 -12.82 -2.78
CA LEU A 224 -1.82 -13.16 -3.42
C LEU A 224 -1.69 -14.33 -4.41
N PRO A 225 -0.70 -14.37 -5.32
CA PRO A 225 -0.45 -15.52 -6.17
C PRO A 225 -0.15 -16.80 -5.37
N ALA A 226 0.64 -16.70 -4.30
CA ALA A 226 0.92 -17.84 -3.43
C ALA A 226 -0.34 -18.34 -2.72
N ALA A 227 -1.21 -17.44 -2.27
CA ALA A 227 -2.47 -17.81 -1.63
C ALA A 227 -3.44 -18.49 -2.61
N SER A 228 -3.57 -17.93 -3.81
CA SER A 228 -4.39 -18.48 -4.90
C SER A 228 -3.97 -19.89 -5.29
N SER A 229 -2.66 -20.09 -5.55
CA SER A 229 -2.10 -21.39 -5.91
C SER A 229 -2.29 -22.43 -4.79
N SER A 230 -2.09 -22.03 -3.53
CA SER A 230 -2.27 -22.92 -2.38
C SER A 230 -3.73 -23.38 -2.20
N LEU A 231 -4.69 -22.48 -2.45
CA LEU A 231 -6.11 -22.83 -2.43
C LEU A 231 -6.49 -23.79 -3.56
N SER A 232 -5.93 -23.56 -4.76
CA SER A 232 -6.20 -24.40 -5.94
C SER A 232 -5.66 -25.83 -5.83
N ASN A 233 -4.63 -26.04 -5.01
CA ASN A 233 -4.01 -27.35 -4.78
C ASN A 233 -4.56 -28.08 -3.54
N SER A 234 -5.48 -27.47 -2.80
CA SER A 234 -6.14 -28.16 -1.69
C SER A 234 -7.32 -28.97 -2.23
N ASP A 235 -7.36 -30.27 -1.95
CA ASP A 235 -8.52 -31.17 -2.19
C ASP A 235 -9.77 -30.78 -1.35
N LEU A 236 -9.74 -29.61 -0.69
CA LEU A 236 -10.75 -29.11 0.25
C LEU A 236 -11.88 -28.33 -0.45
N PHE A 237 -11.79 -28.10 -1.77
CA PHE A 237 -12.77 -27.36 -2.56
C PHE A 237 -13.36 -28.21 -3.72
N GLU A 238 -14.13 -29.25 -3.41
CA GLU A 238 -15.25 -29.68 -4.26
C GLU A 238 -16.50 -28.84 -3.93
N ILE A 239 -16.44 -27.53 -4.17
CA ILE A 239 -17.65 -26.70 -4.23
C ILE A 239 -17.82 -26.33 -5.71
N ASP A 240 -18.89 -26.86 -6.30
CA ASP A 240 -19.36 -26.64 -7.67
C ASP A 240 -19.87 -25.20 -7.89
N ASP A 241 -19.07 -24.21 -7.54
CA ASP A 241 -19.37 -22.83 -7.92
C ASP A 241 -18.08 -22.05 -8.20
N SER A 242 -17.97 -21.60 -9.44
CA SER A 242 -16.87 -20.78 -9.97
C SER A 242 -16.76 -19.40 -9.29
N THR A 243 -17.57 -19.12 -8.27
CA THR A 243 -17.62 -17.87 -7.51
C THR A 243 -16.49 -17.74 -6.47
N GLY A 244 -16.02 -18.83 -5.86
CA GLY A 244 -14.96 -18.78 -4.84
C GLY A 244 -13.58 -18.41 -5.39
N LYS A 245 -13.27 -18.86 -6.62
CA LYS A 245 -12.02 -18.50 -7.33
C LYS A 245 -12.01 -17.04 -7.78
N ALA A 246 -13.17 -16.48 -8.11
CA ALA A 246 -13.32 -15.12 -8.64
C ALA A 246 -13.45 -14.04 -7.54
N GLN A 247 -13.78 -14.41 -6.29
CA GLN A 247 -14.12 -13.46 -5.23
C GLN A 247 -12.95 -12.94 -4.39
N ILE A 248 -11.84 -13.68 -4.30
CA ILE A 248 -10.63 -13.21 -3.58
C ILE A 248 -9.69 -12.43 -4.54
N LEU A 249 -9.71 -12.79 -5.82
CA LEU A 249 -8.79 -12.34 -6.86
C LEU A 249 -9.51 -12.21 -8.18
N GLY A 250 -10.41 -11.23 -8.30
CA GLY A 250 -10.91 -10.85 -9.61
C GLY A 250 -9.77 -10.26 -10.44
N ASP A 251 -9.76 -10.47 -11.77
CA ASP A 251 -8.83 -9.82 -12.69
C ASP A 251 -8.83 -8.28 -12.51
N ASP A 252 -9.97 -7.72 -12.08
CA ASP A 252 -10.15 -6.30 -11.73
C ASP A 252 -9.26 -5.88 -10.55
N LEU A 253 -9.08 -6.71 -9.52
CA LEU A 253 -8.21 -6.41 -8.37
C LEU A 253 -6.74 -6.34 -8.76
N GLN A 254 -6.30 -7.17 -9.73
CA GLN A 254 -4.93 -7.12 -10.25
C GLN A 254 -4.70 -5.88 -11.12
N SER A 255 -5.68 -5.52 -11.96
CA SER A 255 -5.71 -4.29 -12.75
C SER A 255 -5.66 -3.02 -11.88
N ASP A 256 -6.52 -2.97 -10.85
CA ASP A 256 -6.62 -1.83 -9.94
C ASP A 256 -5.36 -1.73 -9.07
N ALA A 257 -4.81 -2.86 -8.64
CA ALA A 257 -3.55 -2.95 -7.93
C ALA A 257 -2.36 -2.43 -8.72
N GLU A 258 -2.22 -2.86 -9.98
CA GLU A 258 -1.18 -2.36 -10.88
C GLU A 258 -1.33 -0.85 -11.09
N THR A 259 -2.56 -0.35 -11.15
CA THR A 259 -2.83 1.09 -11.29
C THR A 259 -2.45 1.86 -10.03
N VAL A 260 -2.80 1.35 -8.85
CA VAL A 260 -2.43 1.95 -7.56
C VAL A 260 -0.92 1.91 -7.32
N GLU A 261 -0.25 0.80 -7.64
CA GLU A 261 1.21 0.70 -7.56
C GLU A 261 1.90 1.75 -8.44
N LYS A 262 1.36 1.98 -9.63
CA LYS A 262 1.91 2.94 -10.60
C LYS A 262 1.69 4.40 -10.18
N SER A 263 0.55 4.69 -9.56
CA SER A 263 0.12 6.07 -9.25
C SER A 263 0.42 6.52 -7.82
N VAL A 264 0.65 5.61 -6.87
CA VAL A 264 0.85 6.00 -5.46
C VAL A 264 2.06 6.90 -5.27
N SER A 265 3.10 6.76 -6.09
CA SER A 265 4.29 7.63 -6.03
C SER A 265 4.04 9.03 -6.56
N PHE A 266 2.98 9.26 -7.34
CA PHE A 266 2.67 10.60 -7.88
C PHE A 266 2.34 11.56 -6.74
N TYR A 267 1.77 11.07 -5.65
CA TYR A 267 1.41 11.88 -4.48
C TYR A 267 2.59 12.22 -3.56
N LYS A 268 3.85 12.02 -3.97
CA LYS A 268 4.98 12.56 -3.19
C LYS A 268 4.93 14.08 -3.25
N LEU A 269 5.46 14.73 -2.23
CA LEU A 269 5.46 16.19 -2.16
C LEU A 269 6.89 16.69 -2.14
N GLY A 270 7.20 17.75 -2.89
CA GLY A 270 8.41 18.55 -2.74
C GLY A 270 9.71 17.76 -2.69
N ASP A 271 9.83 16.67 -3.45
CA ASP A 271 11.00 15.80 -3.43
C ASP A 271 11.98 16.10 -4.58
N GLY A 272 11.63 17.03 -5.46
CA GLY A 272 12.47 17.47 -6.57
C GLY A 272 12.56 16.45 -7.70
N ILE A 273 11.65 15.47 -7.74
CA ILE A 273 11.63 14.38 -8.70
C ILE A 273 10.26 14.34 -9.38
N ASP A 274 10.25 14.35 -10.71
CA ASP A 274 9.09 14.12 -11.57
C ASP A 274 8.50 12.69 -11.34
N ASN A 275 7.67 12.52 -10.32
CA ASN A 275 7.29 11.18 -9.84
C ASN A 275 6.33 10.43 -10.77
N ASP A 276 5.72 11.14 -11.71
CA ASP A 276 4.71 10.63 -12.63
C ASP A 276 5.16 10.56 -14.10
N GLY A 277 6.31 11.17 -14.43
CA GLY A 277 6.98 11.05 -15.73
C GLY A 277 6.43 12.00 -16.79
N ASP A 278 5.68 13.01 -16.40
CA ASP A 278 5.05 13.98 -17.28
C ASP A 278 6.07 15.07 -17.75
N GLY A 279 7.20 15.17 -17.03
CA GLY A 279 8.34 16.05 -17.32
C GLY A 279 8.35 17.34 -16.52
N CYS A 280 7.32 17.64 -15.75
CA CYS A 280 7.27 18.69 -14.75
C CYS A 280 7.78 18.12 -13.41
N VAL A 281 8.31 18.97 -12.52
CA VAL A 281 8.78 18.56 -11.19
C VAL A 281 8.15 19.47 -10.14
N ASP A 282 7.60 18.92 -9.06
CA ASP A 282 7.01 19.66 -7.95
C ASP A 282 6.06 20.80 -8.42
N GLU A 283 5.26 20.58 -9.46
CA GLU A 283 4.52 21.63 -10.17
C GLU A 283 3.14 21.95 -9.59
N GLU A 284 2.48 21.03 -8.92
CA GLU A 284 1.09 21.24 -8.51
C GLU A 284 0.99 22.03 -7.20
N ILE A 285 -0.10 22.78 -7.07
CA ILE A 285 -0.48 23.45 -5.83
C ILE A 285 -1.76 22.85 -5.33
N LEU A 286 -1.91 22.81 -4.01
CA LEU A 286 -3.13 22.26 -3.45
C LEU A 286 -4.31 23.24 -3.62
N ASP A 287 -5.01 23.13 -4.74
CA ASP A 287 -6.17 23.96 -5.05
C ASP A 287 -7.34 23.16 -5.68
N GLY A 288 -7.17 21.85 -5.89
CA GLY A 288 -8.18 20.97 -6.47
C GLY A 288 -8.28 21.08 -7.99
N TYR A 289 -7.26 21.66 -8.64
CA TYR A 289 -7.15 21.77 -10.08
C TYR A 289 -5.86 21.12 -10.57
N ASP A 290 -5.94 20.58 -11.79
CA ASP A 290 -4.83 20.09 -12.58
C ASP A 290 -4.04 21.30 -13.13
N ASN A 291 -3.03 21.75 -12.38
CA ASN A 291 -2.41 23.05 -12.61
C ASN A 291 -1.46 23.06 -13.81
N ASP A 292 -0.83 21.93 -14.10
CA ASP A 292 -0.01 21.73 -15.29
C ASP A 292 -0.81 21.12 -16.47
N GLY A 293 -2.00 20.59 -16.21
CA GLY A 293 -2.96 20.08 -17.18
C GLY A 293 -2.73 18.63 -17.56
N ASP A 294 -1.99 17.85 -16.77
CA ASP A 294 -1.57 16.47 -16.99
C ASP A 294 -2.67 15.40 -16.88
N GLY A 295 -3.80 15.82 -16.33
CA GLY A 295 -4.97 15.02 -16.07
C GLY A 295 -5.06 14.59 -14.61
N TYR A 296 -3.95 14.55 -13.88
CA TYR A 296 -3.95 14.35 -12.44
C TYR A 296 -4.24 15.68 -11.72
N VAL A 297 -4.64 15.59 -10.45
CA VAL A 297 -5.02 16.76 -9.64
C VAL A 297 -4.31 16.65 -8.31
N ASP A 298 -3.59 17.72 -7.93
CA ASP A 298 -2.89 17.85 -6.64
C ASP A 298 -1.87 16.71 -6.34
N GLU A 299 -1.25 16.11 -7.37
CA GLU A 299 -0.05 15.24 -7.32
C GLU A 299 1.23 16.07 -7.15
N ASP A 300 2.40 15.45 -7.05
CA ASP A 300 3.74 16.07 -6.99
C ASP A 300 3.78 17.45 -6.29
N LEU A 301 3.12 17.56 -5.12
CA LEU A 301 2.72 18.89 -4.66
C LEU A 301 3.93 19.71 -4.26
N ARG A 302 3.87 20.97 -4.66
CA ARG A 302 4.76 22.01 -4.21
C ARG A 302 4.42 22.48 -2.79
N LEU A 303 5.43 22.60 -1.93
CA LEU A 303 5.29 23.22 -0.60
C LEU A 303 5.55 24.73 -0.60
N VAL A 304 4.58 25.53 -1.07
CA VAL A 304 4.82 26.98 -1.23
C VAL A 304 3.63 27.86 -0.82
N PRO A 305 3.78 28.85 0.10
CA PRO A 305 2.66 29.66 0.60
C PRO A 305 1.90 30.38 -0.51
N LEU A 306 0.57 30.25 -0.55
CA LEU A 306 -0.27 31.00 -1.49
C LEU A 306 -0.41 32.47 -1.04
N GLU A 307 0.05 33.43 -1.86
CA GLU A 307 -0.15 34.87 -1.64
C GLU A 307 -1.19 35.42 -2.63
N VAL A 308 -2.41 35.61 -2.15
CA VAL A 308 -3.48 36.19 -2.97
C VAL A 308 -3.35 37.72 -2.97
N THR A 309 -3.11 38.33 -4.14
CA THR A 309 -3.16 39.79 -4.33
C THR A 309 -4.47 40.22 -4.99
N ASP A 310 -4.78 41.53 -4.96
CA ASP A 310 -6.02 42.09 -5.54
C ASP A 310 -6.16 41.90 -7.06
N THR A 311 -5.09 41.53 -7.78
CA THR A 311 -5.08 41.41 -9.25
C THR A 311 -4.57 40.08 -9.79
N GLU A 312 -3.80 39.33 -8.99
CA GLU A 312 -3.20 38.05 -9.38
C GLU A 312 -3.16 37.14 -8.13
N THR A 313 -3.54 35.87 -8.28
CA THR A 313 -3.14 34.83 -7.32
C THR A 313 -1.67 34.55 -7.59
N ILE A 314 -0.80 35.02 -6.71
CA ILE A 314 0.61 34.70 -6.77
C ILE A 314 0.79 33.50 -5.87
N VAL A 315 1.02 32.34 -6.46
CA VAL A 315 1.52 31.22 -5.68
C VAL A 315 2.90 31.64 -5.23
N GLY A 316 3.08 31.82 -3.93
CA GLY A 316 4.33 32.25 -3.37
C GLY A 316 5.28 31.09 -3.39
N VAL A 317 5.81 30.77 -4.58
CA VAL A 317 6.88 29.79 -4.78
C VAL A 317 7.98 30.17 -3.79
N GLY A 318 7.98 29.46 -2.66
CA GLY A 318 9.07 29.45 -1.73
C GLY A 318 10.22 28.89 -2.53
N VAL A 319 11.15 29.76 -2.90
CA VAL A 319 12.34 29.49 -3.73
C VAL A 319 12.87 28.07 -3.52
N ASP A 320 12.38 27.11 -4.30
CA ASP A 320 12.85 25.73 -4.35
C ASP A 320 14.12 25.66 -5.23
N SER A 321 14.41 26.76 -5.94
CA SER A 321 15.57 26.94 -6.81
C SER A 321 15.54 25.98 -8.01
N LEU A 322 14.36 25.50 -8.39
CA LEU A 322 14.09 24.72 -9.59
C LEU A 322 13.65 25.64 -10.75
N ASP A 323 13.73 25.11 -11.95
CA ASP A 323 13.41 25.77 -13.23
C ASP A 323 12.32 24.91 -13.86
N HIS A 324 11.07 25.18 -13.45
CA HIS A 324 9.89 24.37 -13.74
C HIS A 324 9.49 24.43 -15.20
N ASP A 325 9.62 25.61 -15.81
CA ASP A 325 9.35 25.77 -17.25
C ASP A 325 10.59 25.44 -18.12
N MET A 326 11.72 25.15 -17.47
CA MET A 326 13.02 24.81 -18.06
C MET A 326 13.53 25.86 -19.05
N ASN A 327 13.20 27.13 -18.85
CA ASN A 327 13.64 28.24 -19.70
C ASN A 327 15.08 28.69 -19.39
N GLY A 328 15.74 28.08 -18.39
CA GLY A 328 17.09 28.39 -17.93
C GLY A 328 17.14 29.45 -16.84
N LEU A 329 15.99 29.96 -16.39
CA LEU A 329 15.83 30.90 -15.28
C LEU A 329 15.02 30.24 -14.19
N LYS A 330 15.73 29.63 -13.24
CA LYS A 330 15.13 29.16 -11.99
C LYS A 330 14.26 30.25 -11.38
N GLU A 331 13.04 29.89 -10.99
CA GLU A 331 12.22 30.69 -10.08
C GLU A 331 11.76 32.04 -10.66
N ASP A 332 11.50 32.11 -11.97
CA ASP A 332 11.11 33.34 -12.65
C ASP A 332 9.63 33.72 -12.46
N LYS A 333 9.20 34.87 -12.99
CA LYS A 333 7.82 35.35 -12.81
C LYS A 333 6.80 34.45 -13.54
N GLY A 334 7.17 33.84 -14.66
CA GLY A 334 6.28 33.00 -15.45
C GLY A 334 5.81 31.76 -14.68
N GLU A 335 6.73 31.16 -13.92
CA GLU A 335 6.45 29.97 -13.09
C GLU A 335 5.52 30.22 -11.90
N ARG A 336 5.24 31.48 -11.56
CA ARG A 336 4.44 31.86 -10.38
C ARG A 336 3.07 32.43 -10.73
N ILE A 337 2.78 32.55 -12.02
CA ILE A 337 1.52 33.13 -12.50
C ILE A 337 0.54 32.01 -12.74
N LEU A 338 -0.52 32.01 -11.93
CA LEU A 338 -1.72 31.25 -12.22
C LEU A 338 -2.58 32.03 -13.23
N LEU A 339 -2.95 31.38 -14.32
CA LEU A 339 -3.92 31.90 -15.28
C LEU A 339 -5.33 31.86 -14.70
N SER A 340 -6.27 32.56 -15.35
CA SER A 340 -7.67 32.63 -14.89
C SER A 340 -8.42 31.29 -14.91
N ASN A 341 -7.82 30.24 -15.47
CA ASN A 341 -8.33 28.88 -15.50
C ASN A 341 -7.59 27.94 -14.52
N ASN A 342 -6.89 28.49 -13.52
CA ASN A 342 -6.12 27.76 -12.51
C ASN A 342 -4.99 26.88 -13.07
N ARG A 343 -4.45 27.27 -14.23
CA ARG A 343 -3.26 26.63 -14.80
C ARG A 343 -2.04 27.52 -14.65
N PHE A 344 -0.87 26.93 -14.46
CA PHE A 344 0.37 27.70 -14.53
C PHE A 344 0.57 28.28 -15.92
N TYR A 345 1.18 29.46 -15.98
CA TYR A 345 1.43 30.13 -17.26
C TYR A 345 2.28 29.29 -18.22
N PHE A 346 3.23 28.49 -17.70
CA PHE A 346 4.04 27.57 -18.53
C PHE A 346 3.20 26.43 -19.14
N ALA A 347 2.10 26.06 -18.49
CA ALA A 347 1.20 24.99 -18.90
C ALA A 347 0.12 25.43 -19.90
N LYS A 348 0.01 26.74 -20.20
CA LYS A 348 -1.07 27.31 -21.02
C LYS A 348 -1.28 26.64 -22.39
N ASP A 349 -0.24 26.02 -22.93
CA ASP A 349 -0.22 25.40 -24.26
C ASP A 349 -0.28 23.86 -24.19
N PHE A 350 -0.42 23.24 -23.01
CA PHE A 350 -0.55 21.77 -22.92
C PHE A 350 -2.03 21.37 -23.16
N GLU A 351 -2.24 20.42 -24.07
CA GLU A 351 -3.54 19.80 -24.26
C GLU A 351 -3.93 19.00 -23.02
N GLN A 352 -5.13 19.24 -22.49
CA GLN A 352 -5.66 18.45 -21.37
C GLN A 352 -5.92 17.03 -21.87
N LEU A 353 -5.34 16.04 -21.18
CA LEU A 353 -5.53 14.63 -21.51
C LEU A 353 -6.67 14.06 -20.66
N ASP A 354 -7.55 13.27 -21.28
CA ASP A 354 -8.44 12.38 -20.53
C ASP A 354 -7.58 11.22 -19.99
N LEU A 355 -7.59 11.04 -18.67
CA LEU A 355 -6.83 10.00 -17.94
C LEU A 355 -7.26 8.57 -18.28
N ASP A 356 -8.36 8.40 -19.01
CA ASP A 356 -8.99 7.12 -19.38
C ASP A 356 -8.05 6.20 -20.19
N ASP A 357 -6.99 6.74 -20.80
CA ASP A 357 -6.06 5.97 -21.60
C ASP A 357 -5.00 5.28 -20.72
N THR A 358 -5.32 4.07 -20.24
CA THR A 358 -4.39 3.18 -19.52
C THR A 358 -3.03 3.05 -20.20
N SER A 359 -2.93 3.23 -21.52
CA SER A 359 -1.65 3.18 -22.24
C SER A 359 -0.75 4.39 -21.96
N MET A 360 -1.33 5.58 -21.74
CA MET A 360 -0.60 6.80 -21.39
C MET A 360 -0.08 6.74 -19.95
N VAL A 361 -0.89 6.29 -19.00
CA VAL A 361 -0.48 6.06 -17.60
C VAL A 361 0.71 5.11 -17.53
N ASN A 362 0.65 4.00 -18.28
CA ASN A 362 1.75 3.03 -18.34
C ASN A 362 3.02 3.61 -18.96
N LEU A 363 2.90 4.47 -19.98
CA LEU A 363 4.06 5.11 -20.62
C LEU A 363 4.73 6.13 -19.70
N ARG A 364 3.92 6.97 -19.04
CA ARG A 364 4.35 7.96 -18.04
C ARG A 364 5.10 7.29 -16.89
N HIS A 365 4.51 6.26 -16.29
CA HIS A 365 5.18 5.45 -15.28
C HIS A 365 6.47 4.77 -15.79
N ALA A 366 6.50 4.27 -17.04
CA ALA A 366 7.73 3.70 -17.58
C ALA A 366 8.84 4.76 -17.79
N ILE A 367 8.46 6.01 -18.11
CA ILE A 367 9.37 7.15 -18.19
C ILE A 367 9.82 7.61 -16.81
N SER A 368 8.95 7.57 -15.79
CA SER A 368 9.34 7.88 -14.41
C SER A 368 10.36 6.88 -13.86
N LEU A 369 10.34 5.63 -14.33
CA LEU A 369 11.34 4.61 -14.02
C LEU A 369 12.63 4.66 -14.88
N ASP A 370 12.66 5.44 -15.97
CA ASP A 370 13.83 5.59 -16.85
C ASP A 370 14.83 6.58 -16.23
N THR A 371 15.59 6.11 -15.24
CA THR A 371 16.55 6.91 -14.44
C THR A 371 18.02 6.68 -14.82
N ASP A 372 18.32 5.70 -15.67
CA ASP A 372 19.70 5.42 -16.09
C ASP A 372 20.17 6.36 -17.22
N SER A 373 20.90 7.41 -16.82
CA SER A 373 21.52 8.37 -17.76
C SER A 373 22.46 7.73 -18.81
N THR A 374 22.95 6.52 -18.58
CA THR A 374 23.86 5.79 -19.47
C THR A 374 23.13 4.87 -20.45
N HIS A 375 21.88 4.49 -20.14
CA HIS A 375 21.05 3.61 -20.95
C HIS A 375 19.61 4.11 -21.07
N ILE A 376 19.47 5.30 -21.67
CA ILE A 376 18.18 5.97 -21.84
C ILE A 376 17.26 5.14 -22.72
N GLN A 377 16.15 4.64 -22.14
CA GLN A 377 15.17 3.83 -22.85
C GLN A 377 14.20 4.69 -23.68
N TYR A 378 13.85 5.86 -23.15
CA TYR A 378 12.91 6.80 -23.78
C TYR A 378 13.61 8.12 -24.09
N PRO A 379 14.17 8.30 -25.30
CA PRO A 379 14.86 9.54 -25.67
C PRO A 379 13.93 10.76 -25.63
N LEU A 380 14.49 11.95 -25.41
CA LEU A 380 13.74 13.22 -25.34
C LEU A 380 12.68 13.38 -26.45
N LYS A 381 13.05 13.11 -27.71
CA LYS A 381 12.13 13.24 -28.84
C LYS A 381 10.91 12.32 -28.72
N THR A 382 11.07 11.15 -28.12
CA THR A 382 9.97 10.23 -27.84
C THR A 382 9.07 10.79 -26.75
N ARG A 383 9.65 11.34 -25.68
CA ARG A 383 8.88 11.96 -24.58
C ARG A 383 8.08 13.17 -25.07
N GLN A 384 8.71 14.06 -25.84
CA GLN A 384 8.07 15.21 -26.51
C GLN A 384 6.91 14.79 -27.42
N LEU A 385 7.10 13.73 -28.21
CA LEU A 385 6.09 13.29 -29.18
C LEU A 385 4.92 12.56 -28.52
N ARG A 386 5.18 11.78 -27.47
CA ARG A 386 4.19 10.88 -26.88
C ARG A 386 3.52 11.42 -25.63
N ILE A 387 4.24 12.20 -24.83
CA ILE A 387 3.72 12.87 -23.63
C ILE A 387 3.51 14.36 -23.91
N GLY A 388 4.52 15.04 -24.45
CA GLY A 388 4.48 16.49 -24.66
C GLY A 388 4.75 17.26 -23.36
N ARG A 389 4.00 18.34 -23.10
CA ARG A 389 4.03 19.09 -21.82
C ARG A 389 5.36 19.75 -21.52
N CYS A 390 5.83 19.67 -20.27
CA CYS A 390 7.14 20.14 -19.87
C CYS A 390 8.23 19.55 -20.77
N TRP A 391 8.13 18.30 -21.25
CA TRP A 391 9.11 17.75 -22.20
C TRP A 391 9.31 18.62 -23.46
N ASN A 392 8.29 19.36 -23.92
CA ASN A 392 8.42 20.24 -25.09
C ASN A 392 9.38 21.41 -24.86
N ASN A 393 9.62 21.78 -23.61
CA ASN A 393 10.55 22.85 -23.24
C ASN A 393 11.99 22.34 -23.11
N TYR A 394 12.20 21.02 -23.07
CA TYR A 394 13.53 20.46 -22.85
C TYR A 394 14.41 20.57 -24.10
N THR A 395 15.66 20.92 -23.84
CA THR A 395 16.79 20.74 -24.77
C THR A 395 17.48 19.40 -24.51
N GLN A 396 18.39 18.98 -25.39
CA GLN A 396 19.18 17.76 -25.15
C GLN A 396 20.11 17.90 -23.94
N GLU A 397 20.54 19.13 -23.65
CA GLU A 397 21.35 19.48 -22.51
C GLU A 397 20.54 19.35 -21.21
N THR A 398 19.39 20.03 -21.12
CA THR A 398 18.52 19.98 -19.92
C THR A 398 17.93 18.59 -19.70
N PHE A 399 17.63 17.85 -20.77
CA PHE A 399 17.24 16.44 -20.69
C PHE A 399 18.28 15.57 -19.99
N LYS A 400 19.58 15.82 -20.20
CA LYS A 400 20.64 15.08 -19.49
C LYS A 400 20.79 15.53 -18.04
N GLU A 401 20.43 16.77 -17.73
CA GLU A 401 20.48 17.30 -16.37
C GLU A 401 19.34 16.73 -15.52
N TRP A 402 18.16 16.53 -16.11
CA TRP A 402 17.03 15.85 -15.45
C TRP A 402 17.43 14.48 -14.88
N PHE A 403 18.23 13.67 -15.60
CA PHE A 403 18.72 12.39 -15.08
C PHE A 403 19.74 12.52 -13.93
N ARG A 404 20.29 13.71 -13.65
CA ARG A 404 21.23 13.92 -12.54
C ARG A 404 20.52 14.15 -11.21
N ASN A 405 19.24 14.52 -11.26
CA ASN A 405 18.40 14.77 -10.10
C ASN A 405 17.59 13.52 -9.69
N ARG A 406 17.85 12.38 -10.34
CA ARG A 406 17.29 11.05 -10.07
C ARG A 406 18.42 10.05 -9.81
#